data_AF-A0A524LYL4-F1
#
_entry.id   AF-A0A524LYL4-F1
#
_cell.length_a   1.000
_cell.length_b   1.000
_cell.length_c   1.000
_cell.angle_alpha   90.00
_cell.angle_beta   90.00
_cell.angle_gamma   90.00
#
_symmetry.space_group_name_H-M   'P 1'
#
loop_
_entity.id
_entity.type
_entity.pdbx_description
1 polymer ?
#
loop_
_entity_poly.entity_id
_entity_poly.type
_entity_poly.pdbx_seq_one_letter_code
_entity_poly.pdbx_strand_id
1 'polypeptide(L)'
;MFETLAKKKKLERAKGLFIDALNKDNHWQQEAREDFEFRDGKQWSDEEEQILKEELRPVLTFNLSKSSIDLIMGMNEDNRITHRASPTEPSDSFLCEVLNDLADNVSESQDFMYEEDSSLESAAICGRG
;
A
#
# COMPACT_ATOMS: atom_id res chain seq x y z
N MET A 1 8.82 -0.93 -27.56
CA MET A 1 8.37 -2.35 -27.46
C MET A 1 7.21 -2.71 -28.42
N PHE A 2 6.36 -1.77 -28.86
CA PHE A 2 5.30 -2.06 -29.84
C PHE A 2 5.67 -1.76 -31.30
N GLU A 3 6.68 -0.94 -31.54
CA GLU A 3 6.93 -0.28 -32.84
C GLU A 3 7.10 -1.25 -34.01
N THR A 4 7.68 -2.42 -33.79
CA THR A 4 7.98 -3.45 -34.82
C THR A 4 6.80 -4.34 -35.21
N LEU A 5 5.64 -4.24 -34.55
CA LEU A 5 4.49 -5.11 -34.81
C LEU A 5 3.53 -4.56 -35.89
N ALA A 6 3.00 -5.46 -36.73
CA ALA A 6 1.91 -5.15 -37.64
C ALA A 6 0.65 -4.68 -36.87
N LYS A 7 -0.14 -3.77 -37.45
CA LYS A 7 -1.32 -3.14 -36.79
C LYS A 7 -2.26 -4.15 -36.10
N LYS A 8 -2.56 -5.28 -36.75
CA LYS A 8 -3.40 -6.34 -36.18
C LYS A 8 -2.78 -7.01 -34.95
N LYS A 9 -1.48 -7.32 -35.00
CA LYS A 9 -0.74 -7.93 -33.87
C LYS A 9 -0.59 -6.95 -32.70
N LYS A 10 -0.42 -5.65 -32.97
CA LYS A 10 -0.44 -4.60 -31.93
C LYS A 10 -1.76 -4.63 -31.16
N LEU A 11 -2.89 -4.69 -31.87
CA LEU A 11 -4.21 -4.74 -31.26
C LEU A 11 -4.41 -5.99 -30.42
N GLU A 12 -4.03 -7.16 -30.93
CA GLU A 12 -4.12 -8.42 -30.17
C GLU A 12 -3.27 -8.38 -28.90
N ARG A 13 -2.04 -7.86 -28.97
CA ARG A 13 -1.17 -7.73 -27.80
C ARG A 13 -1.71 -6.73 -26.78
N ALA A 14 -2.23 -5.59 -27.23
CA ALA A 14 -2.86 -4.60 -26.34
C ALA A 14 -4.09 -5.18 -25.62
N LYS A 15 -4.93 -5.95 -26.33
CA LYS A 15 -6.06 -6.67 -25.72
C LYS A 15 -5.60 -7.70 -24.68
N GLY A 16 -4.54 -8.45 -24.98
CA GLY A 16 -3.95 -9.39 -24.02
C GLY A 16 -3.46 -8.70 -22.76
N LEU A 17 -2.69 -7.62 -22.89
CA LEU A 17 -2.20 -6.84 -21.75
C LEU A 17 -3.34 -6.24 -20.91
N PHE A 18 -4.41 -5.79 -21.56
CA PHE A 18 -5.59 -5.29 -20.86
C PHE A 18 -6.30 -6.38 -20.05
N ILE A 19 -6.52 -7.56 -20.65
CA ILE A 19 -7.14 -8.69 -19.96
C ILE A 19 -6.27 -9.18 -18.80
N ASP A 20 -4.95 -9.26 -19.02
CA ASP A 20 -3.99 -9.64 -17.97
C ASP A 20 -4.02 -8.63 -16.82
N ALA A 21 -4.01 -7.32 -17.11
CA ALA A 21 -4.06 -6.28 -16.09
C ALA A 21 -5.35 -6.31 -15.27
N LEU A 22 -6.50 -6.65 -15.89
CA LEU A 22 -7.77 -6.77 -15.19
C LEU A 22 -7.83 -7.99 -14.26
N ASN A 23 -7.24 -9.11 -14.67
CA ASN A 23 -7.47 -10.39 -14.00
C ASN A 23 -6.36 -10.78 -13.03
N LYS A 24 -5.12 -10.31 -13.23
CA LYS A 24 -3.96 -10.81 -12.48
C LYS A 24 -4.07 -10.64 -10.97
N ASP A 25 -4.55 -9.49 -10.52
CA ASP A 25 -4.66 -9.17 -9.10
C ASP A 25 -6.10 -9.20 -8.58
N ASN A 26 -7.05 -9.70 -9.36
CA ASN A 26 -8.48 -9.65 -8.99
C ASN A 26 -8.76 -10.35 -7.66
N HIS A 27 -8.16 -11.53 -7.44
CA HIS A 27 -8.31 -12.25 -6.18
C HIS A 27 -7.77 -11.45 -4.98
N TRP A 28 -6.56 -10.91 -5.09
CA TRP A 28 -5.98 -10.07 -4.05
C TRP A 28 -6.80 -8.80 -3.82
N GLN A 29 -7.33 -8.16 -4.87
CA GLN A 29 -8.17 -6.97 -4.73
C GLN A 29 -9.48 -7.25 -3.99
N GLN A 30 -10.02 -8.47 -4.08
CA GLN A 30 -11.20 -8.86 -3.32
C GLN A 30 -10.87 -8.99 -1.84
N GLU A 31 -9.79 -9.72 -1.51
CA GLU A 31 -9.32 -9.89 -0.14
C GLU A 31 -8.92 -8.55 0.48
N ALA A 32 -8.15 -7.72 -0.23
CA ALA A 32 -7.74 -6.41 0.27
C ALA A 32 -8.94 -5.50 0.59
N ARG A 33 -10.01 -5.52 -0.22
CA ARG A 33 -11.23 -4.75 0.09
C ARG A 33 -11.87 -5.21 1.39
N GLU A 34 -11.93 -6.52 1.63
CA GLU A 34 -12.41 -7.08 2.89
C GLU A 34 -11.51 -6.66 4.06
N ASP A 35 -10.18 -6.71 3.90
CA ASP A 35 -9.24 -6.28 4.94
C ASP A 35 -9.43 -4.80 5.33
N PHE A 36 -9.62 -3.92 4.35
CA PHE A 36 -9.92 -2.51 4.59
C PHE A 36 -11.27 -2.32 5.31
N GLU A 37 -12.33 -3.03 4.87
CA GLU A 37 -13.63 -3.01 5.55
C GLU A 37 -13.52 -3.50 7.00
N PHE A 38 -12.74 -4.55 7.24
CA PHE A 38 -12.51 -5.12 8.55
C PHE A 38 -11.78 -4.14 9.47
N ARG A 39 -10.76 -3.44 8.95
CA ARG A 39 -10.07 -2.34 9.64
C ARG A 39 -11.02 -1.20 9.95
N ASP A 40 -11.95 -0.86 9.06
CA ASP A 40 -12.90 0.23 9.27
C ASP A 40 -14.11 -0.16 10.16
N GLY A 41 -14.15 -1.42 10.61
CA GLY A 41 -15.12 -1.91 11.61
C GLY A 41 -16.33 -2.62 11.00
N LYS A 42 -16.37 -2.78 9.68
CA LYS A 42 -17.33 -3.67 9.01
C LYS A 42 -16.78 -5.09 9.03
N GLN A 43 -16.98 -5.76 10.16
CA GLN A 43 -16.42 -7.09 10.47
C GLN A 43 -17.46 -8.22 10.41
N TRP A 44 -18.69 -7.89 10.05
CA TRP A 44 -19.81 -8.80 9.95
C TRP A 44 -20.30 -8.84 8.51
N SER A 45 -20.73 -10.02 8.07
CA SER A 45 -21.51 -10.12 6.85
C SER A 45 -22.90 -9.48 7.04
N ASP A 46 -23.49 -9.03 5.92
CA ASP A 46 -24.84 -8.45 5.94
C ASP A 46 -25.88 -9.47 6.48
N GLU A 47 -25.67 -10.75 6.20
CA GLU A 47 -26.51 -11.84 6.70
C GLU A 47 -26.39 -12.02 8.22
N GLU A 48 -25.17 -12.01 8.79
CA GLU A 48 -24.95 -12.12 10.23
C GLU A 48 -25.56 -10.93 10.98
N GLU A 49 -25.37 -9.72 10.45
CA GLU A 49 -26.00 -8.53 11.02
C GLU A 49 -27.52 -8.63 11.04
N GLN A 50 -28.12 -9.14 9.95
CA GLN A 50 -29.56 -9.30 9.86
C GLN A 50 -30.08 -10.31 10.91
N ILE A 51 -29.43 -11.47 11.04
CA ILE A 51 -29.80 -12.48 12.03
C ILE A 51 -29.76 -11.91 13.44
N LEU A 52 -28.67 -11.19 13.80
CA LEU A 52 -28.54 -10.57 15.11
C LEU A 52 -29.63 -9.51 15.37
N LYS A 53 -29.98 -8.71 14.36
CA LYS A 53 -31.06 -7.71 14.43
C LYS A 53 -32.43 -8.39 14.63
N GLU A 54 -32.69 -9.49 13.93
CA GLU A 54 -33.93 -10.28 14.06
C GLU A 54 -34.05 -10.92 15.46
N GLU A 55 -32.93 -11.38 16.03
CA GLU A 55 -32.86 -11.91 17.40
C GLU A 55 -32.91 -10.83 18.49
N LEU A 56 -33.05 -9.54 18.14
CA LEU A 56 -32.98 -8.40 19.05
C LEU A 56 -31.65 -8.33 19.83
N ARG A 57 -30.57 -8.77 19.20
CA ARG A 57 -29.21 -8.76 19.76
C ARG A 57 -28.41 -7.62 19.13
N PRO A 58 -27.67 -6.82 19.93
CA PRO A 58 -26.78 -5.81 19.38
C PRO A 58 -25.61 -6.46 18.63
N VAL A 59 -25.23 -5.88 17.50
CA VAL A 59 -24.03 -6.25 16.74
C VAL A 59 -22.82 -5.61 17.43
N LEU A 60 -22.22 -6.33 18.36
CA LEU A 60 -21.05 -5.86 19.11
C LEU A 60 -19.77 -6.13 18.31
N THR A 61 -19.12 -5.06 17.85
CA THR A 61 -17.84 -5.15 17.13
C THR A 61 -16.70 -4.62 17.99
N PHE A 62 -15.70 -5.47 18.26
CA PHE A 62 -14.47 -5.07 18.95
C PHE A 62 -13.33 -4.97 17.93
N ASN A 63 -13.10 -3.79 17.40
CA ASN A 63 -12.15 -3.58 16.31
C ASN A 63 -10.69 -3.55 16.81
N LEU A 64 -10.13 -4.73 17.07
CA LEU A 64 -8.74 -4.89 17.48
C LEU A 64 -7.76 -4.65 16.32
N SER A 65 -8.17 -4.96 15.08
CA SER A 65 -7.33 -4.80 13.89
C SER A 65 -6.89 -3.35 13.71
N LYS A 66 -7.83 -2.39 13.79
CA LYS A 66 -7.48 -0.96 13.72
C LYS A 66 -6.48 -0.57 14.81
N SER A 67 -6.72 -0.97 16.06
CA SER A 67 -5.81 -0.64 17.16
C SER A 67 -4.41 -1.22 16.96
N SER A 68 -4.29 -2.43 16.40
CA SER A 68 -2.99 -3.02 16.06
C SER A 68 -2.29 -2.28 14.93
N ILE A 69 -3.03 -1.86 13.89
CA ILE A 69 -2.47 -1.09 12.77
C ILE A 69 -2.02 0.29 13.24
N ASP A 70 -2.84 0.99 14.01
CA ASP A 70 -2.50 2.31 14.58
C ASP A 70 -1.24 2.22 15.47
N LEU A 71 -1.06 1.12 16.20
CA LEU A 71 0.16 0.86 16.97
C LEU A 71 1.40 0.71 16.07
N ILE A 72 1.29 -0.06 14.98
CA ILE A 72 2.38 -0.23 14.01
C ILE A 72 2.76 1.12 13.40
N MET A 73 1.77 1.93 13.01
CA MET A 73 2.00 3.26 12.45
C MET A 73 2.67 4.20 13.47
N GLY A 74 2.21 4.21 14.72
CA GLY A 74 2.87 4.96 15.79
C GLY A 74 4.32 4.53 16.02
N MET A 75 4.60 3.22 15.96
CA MET A 75 5.98 2.72 16.05
C MET A 75 6.85 3.16 14.86
N ASN A 76 6.26 3.29 13.65
CA ASN A 76 6.96 3.79 12.48
C ASN A 76 7.31 5.28 12.61
N GLU A 77 6.39 6.10 13.12
CA GLU A 77 6.66 7.51 13.40
C GLU A 77 7.82 7.67 14.39
N ASP A 78 7.84 6.86 15.46
CA ASP A 78 8.90 6.88 16.47
C ASP A 78 10.25 6.36 15.95
N ASN A 79 10.24 5.39 15.02
CA ASN A 79 11.43 4.69 14.53
C ASN A 79 11.62 4.81 13.02
N ARG A 80 11.37 6.01 12.47
CA ARG A 80 11.41 6.22 11.02
C ARG A 80 12.76 5.81 10.43
N ILE A 81 12.70 5.02 9.37
CA ILE A 81 13.88 4.58 8.63
C ILE A 81 14.24 5.68 7.64
N THR A 82 15.51 6.08 7.61
CA THR A 82 16.02 7.04 6.62
C THR A 82 17.19 6.42 5.88
N HIS A 83 17.15 6.48 4.55
CA HIS A 83 18.23 6.04 3.70
C HIS A 83 19.24 7.17 3.50
N ARG A 84 20.51 6.93 3.84
CA ARG A 84 21.59 7.89 3.67
C ARG A 84 22.76 7.27 2.92
N ALA A 85 23.30 7.98 1.95
CA ALA A 85 24.57 7.64 1.33
C ALA A 85 25.69 7.83 2.37
N SER A 86 26.58 6.83 2.48
CA SER A 86 27.74 6.87 3.35
C SER A 86 29.01 6.68 2.51
N PRO A 87 30.09 7.44 2.80
CA PRO A 87 31.34 7.36 2.03
C PRO A 87 32.00 5.99 2.21
N THR A 88 32.52 5.42 1.11
CA THR A 88 33.29 4.17 1.17
C THR A 88 34.78 4.47 1.32
N GLU A 89 35.24 5.55 0.69
CA GLU A 89 36.57 6.13 0.86
C GLU A 89 36.49 7.56 1.43
N PRO A 90 37.54 8.07 2.11
CA PRO A 90 37.53 9.42 2.67
C PRO A 90 37.29 10.54 1.65
N SER A 91 37.66 10.32 0.38
CA SER A 91 37.45 11.27 -0.72
C SER A 91 35.98 11.44 -1.12
N ASP A 92 35.11 10.48 -0.78
CA ASP A 92 33.73 10.46 -1.25
C ASP A 92 32.79 11.33 -0.40
N SER A 93 33.26 11.83 0.75
CA SER A 93 32.42 12.53 1.73
C SER A 93 31.60 13.66 1.10
N PHE A 94 32.25 14.49 0.28
CA PHE A 94 31.58 15.60 -0.39
C PHE A 94 30.47 15.13 -1.36
N LEU A 95 30.71 14.04 -2.10
CA LEU A 95 29.71 13.51 -3.03
C LEU A 95 28.52 12.90 -2.28
N CYS A 96 28.77 12.19 -1.18
CA CYS A 96 27.71 11.65 -0.34
C CYS A 96 26.85 12.76 0.29
N GLU A 97 27.44 13.86 0.75
CA GLU A 97 26.71 15.03 1.25
C GLU A 97 25.78 15.61 0.17
N VAL A 98 26.31 15.87 -1.04
CA VAL A 98 25.51 16.39 -2.15
C VAL A 98 24.36 15.45 -2.53
N LEU A 99 24.60 14.13 -2.52
CA LEU A 99 23.56 13.13 -2.80
C LEU A 99 22.47 13.12 -1.73
N ASN A 100 22.85 13.21 -0.46
CA ASN A 100 21.92 13.25 0.66
C ASN A 100 21.07 14.52 0.62
N ASP A 101 21.67 15.68 0.36
CA ASP A 101 20.94 16.96 0.24
C ASP A 101 19.95 16.94 -0.93
N LEU A 102 20.35 16.38 -2.07
CA LEU A 102 19.46 16.25 -3.22
C LEU A 102 18.32 15.27 -2.93
N ALA A 103 18.60 14.14 -2.28
CA ALA A 103 17.59 13.17 -1.89
C ALA A 103 16.57 13.78 -0.92
N ASP A 104 17.02 14.56 0.06
CA ASP A 104 16.14 15.26 1.01
C ASP A 104 15.25 16.28 0.26
N ASN A 105 15.84 17.09 -0.63
CA ASN A 105 15.09 18.09 -1.40
C ASN A 105 14.01 17.46 -2.30
N VAL A 106 14.36 16.37 -2.99
CA VAL A 106 13.40 15.64 -3.83
C VAL A 106 12.29 15.04 -2.96
N SER A 107 12.65 14.41 -1.84
CA SER A 107 11.69 13.79 -0.91
C SER A 107 10.69 14.81 -0.37
N GLU A 108 11.15 15.97 0.06
CA GLU A 108 10.30 17.07 0.52
C GLU A 108 9.40 17.61 -0.60
N SER A 109 9.93 17.75 -1.82
CA SER A 109 9.16 18.27 -2.96
C SER A 109 8.02 17.36 -3.41
N GLN A 110 8.11 16.05 -3.11
CA GLN A 110 7.13 15.03 -3.50
C GLN A 110 6.27 14.55 -2.35
N ASP A 111 6.39 15.13 -1.15
CA ASP A 111 5.71 14.67 0.06
C ASP A 111 5.93 13.17 0.33
N PHE A 112 7.18 12.72 0.12
CA PHE A 112 7.53 11.30 0.13
C PHE A 112 7.16 10.59 1.44
N MET A 113 7.25 11.30 2.57
CA MET A 113 6.91 10.74 3.88
C MET A 113 5.45 10.29 3.96
N TYR A 114 4.52 11.07 3.40
CA TYR A 114 3.10 10.73 3.37
C TYR A 114 2.84 9.47 2.54
N GLU A 115 3.48 9.37 1.38
CA GLU A 115 3.35 8.19 0.50
C GLU A 115 3.96 6.93 1.13
N GLU A 116 5.10 7.06 1.83
CA GLU A 116 5.72 5.97 2.58
C GLU A 116 4.80 5.47 3.71
N ASP A 117 4.21 6.39 4.48
CA ASP A 117 3.27 6.05 5.55
C ASP A 117 2.00 5.38 5.01
N SER A 118 1.45 5.89 3.90
CA SER A 118 0.27 5.30 3.24
C SER A 118 0.54 3.90 2.69
N SER A 119 1.72 3.69 2.09
CA SER A 119 2.20 2.39 1.66
C SER A 119 2.33 1.45 2.86
N LEU A 120 2.97 1.87 3.95
CA LEU A 120 3.13 1.03 5.14
C LEU A 120 1.77 0.66 5.77
N GLU A 121 0.84 1.61 5.89
CA GLU A 121 -0.50 1.36 6.41
C GLU A 121 -1.23 0.32 5.54
N SER A 122 -1.18 0.48 4.21
CA SER A 122 -1.76 -0.46 3.25
C SER A 122 -1.13 -1.86 3.38
N ALA A 123 0.19 -1.92 3.55
CA ALA A 123 0.91 -3.18 3.76
C ALA A 123 0.53 -3.84 5.08
N ALA A 124 0.31 -3.07 6.15
CA ALA A 124 -0.15 -3.57 7.43
C ALA A 124 -1.61 -4.09 7.38
N ILE A 125 -2.45 -3.48 6.53
CA ILE A 125 -3.85 -3.88 6.34
C ILE A 125 -3.97 -5.14 5.48
N CYS A 126 -3.43 -5.10 4.25
CA CYS A 126 -3.71 -6.12 3.22
C CYS A 126 -2.45 -6.82 2.66
N GLY A 127 -1.30 -6.61 3.32
CA GLY A 127 -0.03 -7.25 2.98
C GLY A 127 0.71 -6.64 1.78
N ARG A 128 0.18 -5.59 1.14
CA ARG A 128 0.86 -4.83 0.06
C ARG A 128 0.61 -3.32 0.19
N GLY A 129 1.64 -2.54 -0.10
CA GLY A 129 1.68 -1.08 -0.05
C GLY A 129 2.53 -0.52 -1.16
#